data_AF-A0A644ZQW7-F1
#
_entry.id   AF-A0A644ZQW7-F1
#
_cell.length_a   1.000
_cell.length_b   1.000
_cell.length_c   1.000
_cell.angle_alpha   90.00
_cell.angle_beta   90.00
_cell.angle_gamma   90.00
#
_symmetry.space_group_name_H-M   'P 1'
#
loop_
_entity.id
_entity.type
_entity.pdbx_description
1 polymer ?
#
loop_
_entity_poly.entity_id
_entity_poly.type
_entity_poly.pdbx_seq_one_letter_code
_entity_poly.pdbx_strand_id
1 'polypeptide(L)'
;MKSSIQELLESIGETDAIAEYELREVTVNVLNVERTFIDKVMSMKRHAFSGTLSSKVRHIYDVVRLYQLPAIQQFLQNKEELMSIVRMTKETDVHYLEKRKISVQFDPTATYDFQSWKERFSRDTRKSYELLHTSLLYSDTPQNWDEALAVFEQIGELLQEIGA
;
A
#
# COMPACT_ATOMS: atom_id res chain seq x y z
N MET A 1 -10.27 1.21 -19.40
CA MET A 1 -11.04 1.80 -18.29
C MET A 1 -11.59 3.14 -18.76
N LYS A 2 -12.90 3.40 -18.63
CA LYS A 2 -13.44 4.74 -18.88
C LYS A 2 -13.09 5.67 -17.72
N SER A 3 -12.77 6.92 -18.03
CA SER A 3 -12.59 7.94 -17.00
C SER A 3 -13.95 8.41 -16.49
N SER A 4 -14.04 8.92 -15.25
CA SER A 4 -15.28 9.52 -14.74
C SER A 4 -15.76 10.70 -15.58
N ILE A 5 -14.84 11.39 -16.27
CA ILE A 5 -15.18 12.48 -17.20
C ILE A 5 -15.86 11.91 -18.44
N GLN A 6 -15.30 10.84 -19.02
CA GLN A 6 -15.91 10.17 -20.16
C GLN A 6 -17.31 9.64 -19.80
N GLU A 7 -17.45 8.95 -18.67
CA GLU A 7 -18.74 8.44 -18.19
C GLU A 7 -19.78 9.56 -17.99
N LEU A 8 -19.35 10.69 -17.43
CA LEU A 8 -20.22 11.86 -17.27
C LEU A 8 -20.66 12.42 -18.62
N LEU A 9 -19.74 12.65 -19.56
CA LEU A 9 -20.05 13.20 -20.88
C LEU A 9 -20.96 12.25 -21.68
N GLU A 10 -20.74 10.94 -21.60
CA GLU A 10 -21.64 9.94 -22.17
C GLU A 10 -23.04 10.02 -21.55
N SER A 11 -23.14 10.21 -20.23
CA SER A 11 -24.42 10.29 -19.52
C SER A 11 -25.27 11.51 -19.88
N ILE A 12 -24.64 12.61 -20.29
CA ILE A 12 -25.32 13.85 -20.72
C ILE A 12 -25.40 13.97 -22.26
N GLY A 13 -24.95 12.96 -23.01
CA GLY A 13 -25.03 12.93 -24.47
C GLY A 13 -23.97 13.77 -25.21
N GLU A 14 -22.94 14.24 -24.51
CA GLU A 14 -21.86 15.09 -25.05
C GLU A 14 -20.75 14.24 -25.71
N THR A 15 -21.12 13.40 -26.68
CA THR A 15 -20.18 12.50 -27.36
C THR A 15 -19.18 13.22 -28.26
N ASP A 16 -19.56 14.40 -28.78
CA ASP A 16 -18.68 15.21 -29.62
C ASP A 16 -17.49 15.74 -28.81
N ALA A 17 -17.73 16.17 -27.56
CA ALA A 17 -16.69 16.58 -26.63
C ALA A 17 -15.72 15.44 -26.28
N ILE A 18 -16.21 14.20 -26.16
CA ILE A 18 -15.34 13.02 -25.93
C ILE A 18 -14.37 12.83 -27.09
N ALA A 19 -14.85 13.03 -28.32
CA ALA A 19 -14.01 12.93 -29.51
C ALA A 19 -13.03 14.12 -29.62
N GLU A 20 -13.51 15.34 -29.39
CA GLU A 20 -12.72 16.58 -29.46
C GLU A 20 -11.56 16.58 -28.45
N TYR A 21 -11.81 16.14 -27.21
CA TYR A 21 -10.82 16.14 -26.14
C TYR A 21 -10.09 14.80 -25.97
N GLU A 22 -10.27 13.86 -26.92
CA GLU A 22 -9.63 12.55 -26.91
C GLU A 22 -9.88 11.74 -25.62
N LEU A 23 -11.03 11.93 -24.99
CA LEU A 23 -11.40 11.32 -23.70
C LEU A 23 -11.89 9.88 -23.83
N ARG A 24 -11.58 9.22 -24.94
CA ARG A 24 -11.94 7.81 -25.17
C ARG A 24 -11.20 6.92 -24.20
N GLU A 25 -11.67 5.67 -24.10
CA GLU A 25 -11.07 4.67 -23.22
C GLU A 25 -9.58 4.50 -23.53
N VAL A 26 -8.76 4.59 -22.48
CA VAL A 26 -7.31 4.37 -22.55
C VAL A 26 -6.93 3.07 -21.89
N THR A 27 -5.88 2.47 -22.43
CA THR A 27 -5.19 1.31 -21.84
C THR A 27 -3.88 1.77 -21.24
N VAL A 28 -3.70 1.50 -19.95
CA VAL A 28 -2.47 1.85 -19.22
C VAL A 28 -1.81 0.59 -18.68
N ASN A 29 -0.49 0.48 -18.88
CA ASN A 29 0.29 -0.57 -18.26
C ASN A 29 0.63 -0.15 -16.82
N VAL A 30 0.04 -0.85 -15.86
CA VAL A 30 0.23 -0.60 -14.42
C VAL A 30 0.96 -1.76 -13.76
N LEU A 31 1.60 -1.48 -12.63
CA LEU A 31 2.19 -2.51 -11.79
C LEU A 31 1.10 -3.45 -11.25
N ASN A 32 1.41 -4.73 -11.11
CA ASN A 32 0.50 -5.70 -10.51
C ASN A 32 0.12 -5.26 -9.07
N VAL A 33 -1.15 -5.41 -8.71
CA VAL A 33 -1.71 -5.06 -7.40
C VAL A 33 -1.05 -5.82 -6.23
N GLU A 34 -0.69 -7.09 -6.42
CA GLU A 34 0.00 -7.95 -5.45
C GLU A 34 1.40 -7.41 -5.16
N ARG A 35 2.14 -7.05 -6.22
CA ARG A 35 3.45 -6.42 -6.08
C ARG A 35 3.32 -5.06 -5.39
N THR A 36 2.33 -4.26 -5.79
CA THR A 36 2.05 -2.95 -5.18
C THR A 36 1.74 -3.09 -3.68
N PHE A 37 0.98 -4.11 -3.29
CA PHE A 37 0.66 -4.42 -1.91
C PHE A 37 1.92 -4.77 -1.10
N ILE A 38 2.76 -5.69 -1.58
CA ILE A 38 4.00 -6.07 -0.89
C ILE A 38 4.99 -4.90 -0.81
N ASP A 39 5.14 -4.11 -1.87
CA ASP A 39 5.97 -2.90 -1.85
C ASP A 39 5.49 -1.91 -0.76
N LYS A 40 4.17 -1.74 -0.63
CA LYS A 40 3.58 -0.89 0.42
C LYS A 40 3.86 -1.45 1.82
N VAL A 41 3.62 -2.74 2.04
CA VAL A 41 3.90 -3.43 3.31
C VAL A 41 5.38 -3.27 3.71
N MET A 42 6.32 -3.59 2.82
CA MET A 42 7.76 -3.49 3.10
C MET A 42 8.20 -2.05 3.33
N SER A 43 7.61 -1.08 2.61
CA SER A 43 7.88 0.34 2.83
C SER A 43 7.50 0.81 4.24
N MET A 44 6.50 0.21 4.88
CA MET A 44 6.05 0.59 6.22
C MET A 44 7.10 0.29 7.27
N LYS A 45 7.70 -0.91 7.21
CA LYS A 45 8.84 -1.27 8.06
C LYS A 45 9.95 -0.24 7.91
N ARG A 46 10.34 0.07 6.67
CA ARG A 46 11.38 1.08 6.38
C ARG A 46 11.04 2.45 6.99
N HIS A 47 9.80 2.92 6.85
CA HIS A 47 9.36 4.21 7.42
C HIS A 47 9.33 4.21 8.95
N ALA A 48 9.04 3.07 9.59
CA ALA A 48 9.11 2.89 11.03
C ALA A 48 10.55 3.05 11.55
N PHE A 49 11.53 2.42 10.90
CA PHE A 49 12.95 2.56 11.27
C PHE A 49 13.53 3.93 10.92
N SER A 50 13.05 4.57 9.86
CA SER A 50 13.49 5.91 9.46
C SER A 50 12.83 7.05 10.26
N GLY A 51 11.89 6.74 11.16
CA GLY A 51 11.15 7.74 11.96
C GLY A 51 10.20 8.63 11.14
N THR A 52 9.82 8.23 9.92
CA THR A 52 9.00 9.04 8.99
C THR A 52 7.55 8.56 8.89
N LEU A 53 7.15 7.65 9.77
CA LEU A 53 5.86 6.96 9.73
C LEU A 53 4.65 7.92 9.75
N SER A 54 4.67 8.94 10.61
CA SER A 54 3.56 9.91 10.74
C SER A 54 3.30 10.69 9.45
N SER A 55 4.34 10.95 8.64
CA SER A 55 4.21 11.59 7.32
C SER A 55 3.69 10.66 6.23
N LYS A 56 3.58 9.36 6.53
CA LYS A 56 3.19 8.29 5.60
C LYS A 56 1.95 7.52 6.04
N VAL A 57 1.10 8.12 6.87
CA VAL A 57 -0.17 7.51 7.32
C VAL A 57 -1.08 7.06 6.18
N ARG A 58 -1.01 7.70 4.99
CA ARG A 58 -1.73 7.24 3.79
C ARG A 58 -1.31 5.82 3.36
N HIS A 59 -0.05 5.44 3.56
CA HIS A 59 0.41 4.09 3.23
C HIS A 59 -0.22 3.03 4.14
N ILE A 60 -0.48 3.35 5.41
CA ILE A 60 -1.24 2.47 6.33
C ILE A 60 -2.63 2.23 5.74
N TYR A 61 -3.29 3.31 5.30
CA TYR A 61 -4.61 3.22 4.67
C TYR A 61 -4.58 2.39 3.39
N ASP A 62 -3.61 2.64 2.49
CA ASP A 62 -3.43 1.87 1.26
C ASP A 62 -3.28 0.37 1.56
N VAL A 63 -2.45 -0.02 2.54
CA VAL A 63 -2.27 -1.42 2.95
C VAL A 63 -3.58 -2.02 3.43
N VAL A 64 -4.31 -1.34 4.33
CA VAL A 64 -5.60 -1.83 4.86
C VAL A 64 -6.63 -2.00 3.74
N ARG A 65 -6.73 -1.04 2.82
CA ARG A 65 -7.67 -1.11 1.69
C ARG A 65 -7.30 -2.19 0.69
N LEU A 66 -6.02 -2.33 0.36
CA LEU A 66 -5.54 -3.38 -0.55
C LEU A 66 -5.74 -4.76 0.08
N TYR A 67 -5.48 -4.90 1.38
CA TYR A 67 -5.67 -6.16 2.10
C TYR A 67 -7.12 -6.67 1.98
N GLN A 68 -8.11 -5.79 2.01
CA GLN A 68 -9.53 -6.17 1.86
C GLN A 68 -9.91 -6.64 0.44
N LEU A 69 -9.05 -6.45 -0.57
CA LEU A 69 -9.39 -6.85 -1.94
C LEU A 69 -9.39 -8.37 -2.08
N PRO A 70 -10.43 -8.97 -2.72
CA PRO A 70 -10.48 -10.42 -2.92
C PRO A 70 -9.24 -10.98 -3.64
N ALA A 71 -8.71 -10.23 -4.62
CA ALA A 71 -7.49 -10.61 -5.33
C ALA A 71 -6.27 -10.71 -4.39
N ILE A 72 -6.13 -9.78 -3.44
CA ILE A 72 -5.04 -9.82 -2.45
C ILE A 72 -5.26 -10.95 -1.46
N GLN A 73 -6.49 -11.16 -0.98
CA GLN A 73 -6.78 -12.28 -0.09
C GLN A 73 -6.49 -13.64 -0.74
N GLN A 74 -6.81 -13.81 -2.03
CA GLN A 74 -6.46 -14.99 -2.80
C GLN A 74 -4.94 -15.14 -2.96
N PHE A 75 -4.24 -14.05 -3.31
CA PHE A 75 -2.79 -14.03 -3.43
C PHE A 75 -2.10 -14.42 -2.11
N LEU A 76 -2.56 -13.91 -0.97
CA LEU A 76 -1.97 -14.22 0.34
C LEU A 76 -2.11 -15.70 0.75
N GLN A 77 -3.08 -16.42 0.18
CA GLN A 77 -3.22 -17.87 0.37
C GLN A 77 -2.20 -18.67 -0.47
N ASN A 78 -1.66 -18.09 -1.55
CA ASN A 78 -0.66 -18.71 -2.39
C ASN A 78 0.75 -18.47 -1.83
N LYS A 79 1.21 -19.34 -0.93
CA LYS A 79 2.50 -19.20 -0.24
C LYS A 79 3.70 -19.14 -1.18
N GLU A 80 3.69 -19.87 -2.29
CA GLU A 80 4.80 -19.88 -3.26
C GLU A 80 4.93 -18.54 -3.97
N GLU A 81 3.81 -18.02 -4.46
CA GLU A 81 3.76 -16.73 -5.14
C GLU A 81 4.07 -15.56 -4.19
N LEU A 82 3.49 -15.59 -2.99
CA LEU A 82 3.79 -14.62 -1.93
C LEU A 82 5.29 -14.58 -1.62
N MET A 83 5.92 -15.74 -1.41
CA MET A 83 7.35 -15.83 -1.13
C MET A 83 8.20 -15.31 -2.30
N SER A 84 7.80 -15.61 -3.55
CA SER A 84 8.46 -15.12 -4.76
C SER A 84 8.43 -13.59 -4.84
N ILE A 85 7.25 -12.97 -4.66
CA ILE A 85 7.10 -11.51 -4.71
C ILE A 85 7.83 -10.82 -3.55
N VAL A 86 7.77 -11.38 -2.34
CA VAL A 86 8.49 -10.86 -1.17
C VAL A 86 9.99 -10.86 -1.40
N ARG A 87 10.56 -11.98 -1.88
CA ARG A 87 11.99 -12.07 -2.20
C ARG A 87 12.39 -11.02 -3.23
N MET A 88 11.65 -10.95 -4.34
CA MET A 88 11.91 -9.98 -5.40
C MET A 88 11.82 -8.53 -4.88
N THR A 89 10.92 -8.25 -3.94
CA THR A 89 10.79 -6.93 -3.31
C THR A 89 12.01 -6.58 -2.47
N LYS A 90 12.46 -7.51 -1.62
CA LYS A 90 13.68 -7.33 -0.80
C LYS A 90 14.91 -7.09 -1.68
N GLU A 91 15.10 -7.87 -2.74
CA GLU A 91 16.20 -7.70 -3.70
C GLU A 91 16.17 -6.34 -4.40
N THR A 92 14.97 -5.89 -4.81
CA THR A 92 14.79 -4.57 -5.43
C THR A 92 15.14 -3.44 -4.45
N ASP A 93 14.72 -3.57 -3.19
CA ASP A 93 14.98 -2.58 -2.14
C ASP A 93 16.46 -2.50 -1.78
N VAL A 94 17.20 -3.63 -1.73
CA VAL A 94 18.67 -3.65 -1.57
C VAL A 94 19.33 -2.78 -2.64
N HIS A 95 19.07 -3.09 -3.91
CA HIS A 95 19.67 -2.37 -5.04
C HIS A 95 19.34 -0.87 -5.03
N TYR A 96 18.11 -0.53 -4.65
CA TYR A 96 17.67 0.86 -4.54
C TYR A 96 18.37 1.63 -3.41
N LEU A 97 18.53 1.01 -2.23
CA LEU A 97 19.15 1.63 -1.07
C LEU A 97 20.66 1.78 -1.20
N GLU A 98 21.34 0.81 -1.81
CA GLU A 98 22.78 0.87 -2.12
C GLU A 98 23.09 2.08 -3.02
N LYS A 99 22.30 2.27 -4.09
CA LYS A 99 22.47 3.42 -5.00
C LYS A 99 22.32 4.77 -4.31
N ARG A 100 21.51 4.85 -3.24
CA ARG A 100 21.22 6.11 -2.54
C ARG A 100 22.11 6.35 -1.31
N LYS A 101 23.00 5.42 -0.95
CA LYS A 101 23.84 5.49 0.27
C LYS A 101 23.04 5.68 1.56
N ILE A 102 21.80 5.17 1.61
CA ILE A 102 20.90 5.26 2.79
C ILE A 102 21.17 4.10 3.79
N SER A 103 22.13 3.22 3.48
CA SER A 103 22.30 1.88 4.05
C SER A 103 22.65 1.75 5.53
N VAL A 104 22.70 2.84 6.31
CA VAL A 104 23.29 2.78 7.66
C VAL A 104 22.29 2.36 8.75
N GLN A 105 20.98 2.40 8.51
CA GLN A 105 19.97 2.19 9.58
C GLN A 105 18.86 1.19 9.28
N PHE A 106 18.82 0.57 8.10
CA PHE A 106 17.75 -0.36 7.74
C PHE A 106 18.27 -1.50 6.86
N ASP A 107 18.01 -2.73 7.30
CA ASP A 107 18.24 -3.94 6.50
C ASP A 107 16.92 -4.36 5.81
N PRO A 108 16.81 -4.21 4.48
CA PRO A 108 15.63 -4.63 3.73
C PRO A 108 15.45 -6.15 3.68
N THR A 109 16.49 -6.94 3.97
CA THR A 109 16.45 -8.40 3.92
C THR A 109 16.01 -9.04 5.23
N ALA A 110 16.15 -8.34 6.35
CA ALA A 110 15.70 -8.77 7.68
C ALA A 110 14.21 -9.16 7.71
N THR A 111 13.86 -10.05 8.62
CA THR A 111 12.48 -10.53 8.85
C THR A 111 11.50 -9.39 9.04
N TYR A 112 10.27 -9.51 8.56
CA TYR A 112 9.31 -8.41 8.69
C TYR A 112 9.00 -8.09 10.16
N ASP A 113 8.82 -9.12 10.99
CA ASP A 113 8.66 -9.07 12.46
C ASP A 113 7.93 -7.82 12.96
N PHE A 114 6.63 -7.72 12.65
CA PHE A 114 5.82 -6.55 13.01
C PHE A 114 5.86 -6.27 14.52
N GLN A 115 5.90 -7.31 15.35
CA GLN A 115 5.90 -7.15 16.81
C GLN A 115 7.10 -6.34 17.30
N SER A 116 8.29 -6.53 16.71
CA SER A 116 9.50 -5.80 17.09
C SER A 116 9.45 -4.29 16.86
N TRP A 117 8.58 -3.80 15.95
CA TRP A 117 8.49 -2.38 15.62
C TRP A 117 7.06 -1.82 15.70
N LYS A 118 6.10 -2.61 16.16
CA LYS A 118 4.70 -2.19 16.40
C LYS A 118 4.62 -0.94 17.26
N GLU A 119 5.47 -0.80 18.28
CA GLU A 119 5.52 0.38 19.15
C GLU A 119 5.88 1.68 18.41
N ARG A 120 6.47 1.59 17.21
CA ARG A 120 6.74 2.76 16.36
C ARG A 120 5.45 3.38 15.81
N PHE A 121 4.33 2.65 15.84
CA PHE A 121 3.00 3.20 15.57
C PHE A 121 2.55 4.07 16.76
N SER A 122 3.07 5.29 16.81
CA SER A 122 2.84 6.24 17.89
C SER A 122 1.40 6.76 17.96
N ARG A 123 1.07 7.43 19.08
CA ARG A 123 -0.20 8.15 19.26
C ARG A 123 -0.47 9.17 18.15
N ASP A 124 0.57 9.84 17.66
CA ASP A 124 0.45 10.81 16.58
C ASP A 124 0.11 10.13 15.24
N THR A 125 0.74 8.97 14.96
CA THR A 125 0.40 8.15 13.79
C THR A 125 -1.06 7.74 13.82
N ARG A 126 -1.55 7.26 14.97
CA ARG A 126 -2.96 6.93 15.18
C ARG A 126 -3.88 8.10 14.90
N LYS A 127 -3.63 9.25 15.55
CA LYS A 127 -4.45 10.45 15.39
C LYS A 127 -4.49 10.92 13.94
N SER A 128 -3.35 10.95 13.26
CA SER A 128 -3.26 11.33 11.85
C SER A 128 -3.97 10.34 10.93
N TYR A 129 -3.96 9.04 11.24
CA TYR A 129 -4.68 8.02 10.50
C TYR A 129 -6.20 8.16 10.64
N GLU A 130 -6.70 8.30 11.88
CA GLU A 130 -8.13 8.47 12.17
C GLU A 130 -8.69 9.75 11.51
N LEU A 131 -7.87 10.78 11.32
CA LEU A 131 -8.24 12.05 10.68
C LEU A 131 -8.12 12.06 9.13
N LEU A 132 -7.78 10.94 8.48
CA LEU A 132 -7.65 10.91 7.01
C LEU A 132 -8.95 11.29 6.28
N HIS A 133 -10.10 10.98 6.86
CA HIS A 133 -11.43 11.38 6.38
C HIS A 133 -11.62 12.89 6.25
N THR A 134 -10.95 13.68 7.10
CA THR A 134 -11.03 15.15 7.08
C THR A 134 -10.10 15.81 6.05
N SER A 135 -9.16 15.06 5.48
CA SER A 135 -8.04 15.65 4.73
C SER A 135 -7.80 15.02 3.36
N LEU A 136 -7.97 13.71 3.22
CA LEU A 136 -7.50 12.95 2.07
C LEU A 136 -8.53 11.96 1.51
N LEU A 137 -9.57 11.62 2.26
CA LEU A 137 -10.58 10.66 1.84
C LEU A 137 -11.92 11.37 1.66
N TYR A 138 -12.65 11.00 0.62
CA TYR A 138 -14.02 11.45 0.39
C TYR A 138 -14.99 10.63 1.26
N SER A 139 -14.89 10.77 2.58
CA SER A 139 -15.72 10.09 3.56
C SER A 139 -15.83 10.94 4.82
N ASP A 140 -16.96 10.87 5.51
CA ASP A 140 -17.15 11.50 6.82
C ASP A 140 -16.81 10.57 7.99
N THR A 141 -16.39 9.33 7.70
CA THR A 141 -16.15 8.30 8.72
C THR A 141 -14.68 8.27 9.11
N PRO A 142 -14.33 8.41 10.41
CA PRO A 142 -12.97 8.21 10.89
C PRO A 142 -12.46 6.81 10.57
N GLN A 143 -11.19 6.72 10.19
CA GLN A 143 -10.57 5.43 9.88
C GLN A 143 -10.36 4.65 11.19
N ASN A 144 -10.69 3.35 11.18
CA ASN A 144 -10.58 2.51 12.36
C ASN A 144 -9.12 2.09 12.59
N TRP A 145 -8.49 2.66 13.62
CA TRP A 145 -7.11 2.33 13.96
C TRP A 145 -6.93 0.88 14.42
N ASP A 146 -7.88 0.33 15.17
CA ASP A 146 -7.77 -1.03 15.70
C ASP A 146 -7.87 -2.07 14.58
N GLU A 147 -8.68 -1.79 13.56
CA GLU A 147 -8.70 -2.56 12.31
C GLU A 147 -7.34 -2.50 11.59
N ALA A 148 -6.76 -1.31 11.46
CA ALA A 148 -5.45 -1.17 10.84
C ALA A 148 -4.39 -1.99 11.59
N LEU A 149 -4.39 -1.94 12.92
CA LEU A 149 -3.44 -2.69 13.73
C LEU A 149 -3.60 -4.20 13.53
N ALA A 150 -4.85 -4.70 13.55
CA ALA A 150 -5.15 -6.11 13.32
C ALA A 150 -4.68 -6.59 11.93
N VAL A 151 -4.86 -5.78 10.89
CA VAL A 151 -4.36 -6.10 9.53
C VAL A 151 -2.84 -6.24 9.52
N PHE A 152 -2.10 -5.33 10.15
CA PHE A 152 -0.64 -5.42 10.21
C PHE A 152 -0.14 -6.60 11.04
N GLU A 153 -0.88 -6.99 12.08
CA GLU A 153 -0.61 -8.22 12.85
C GLU A 153 -0.78 -9.48 11.98
N GLN A 154 -1.90 -9.60 11.28
CA GLN A 154 -2.17 -10.73 10.38
C GLN A 154 -1.13 -10.83 9.26
N ILE A 155 -0.74 -9.70 8.67
CA ILE A 155 0.35 -9.66 7.67
C ILE A 155 1.67 -10.11 8.30
N GLY A 156 1.97 -9.67 9.52
CA GLY A 156 3.17 -10.08 10.25
C GLY A 156 3.24 -11.59 10.49
N GLU A 157 2.14 -12.18 10.95
CA GLU A 157 2.01 -13.63 11.15
C GLU A 157 2.20 -14.39 9.83
N LEU A 158 1.53 -13.96 8.76
CA LEU A 158 1.63 -14.58 7.44
C LEU A 158 3.05 -14.54 6.88
N LEU A 159 3.74 -13.41 7.00
CA LEU A 159 5.13 -13.28 6.54
C LEU A 159 6.08 -14.12 7.39
N GLN A 160 5.84 -14.24 8.69
CA GLN A 160 6.62 -15.11 9.56
C GLN A 160 6.48 -16.59 9.18
N GLU A 161 5.28 -17.05 8.79
CA GLU A 161 5.05 -18.43 8.34
C GLU A 161 5.87 -18.82 7.10
N ILE A 162 6.18 -17.86 6.23
CA ILE A 162 6.99 -18.08 5.03
C ILE A 162 8.47 -17.73 5.21
N GLY A 163 8.90 -17.42 6.44
CA GLY A 163 10.28 -17.07 6.76
C GLY A 163 10.72 -15.68 6.26
N ALA A 164 9.77 -14.76 6.09
CA ALA A 164 9.99 -13.42 5.53
C ALA A 164 10.17 -12.31 6.56
#